data_AF-A0A8T4UHL6-F1
#
_entry.id   AF-A0A8T4UHL6-F1
#
_cell.length_a   1.000
_cell.length_b   1.000
_cell.length_c   1.000
_cell.angle_alpha   90.00
_cell.angle_beta   90.00
_cell.angle_gamma   90.00
#
_symmetry.space_group_name_H-M   'P 1'
#
loop_
_entity.id
_entity.type
_entity.pdbx_description
1 polymer ?
#
loop_
_entity_poly.entity_id
_entity_poly.type
_entity_poly.pdbx_seq_one_letter_code
_entity_poly.pdbx_strand_id
1 'polypeptide(L)'
;YGIIIKNPKSNSASDQIELSIPQDQVKANIVIKGTSSTVAGGDVTYVPVQVTPATKFASEVTSASAYNLILVGGPCANALVEDLFSMTCEGWAYAEGEAVIKLAENGDNVAMLVAGTSGEDTRRAAKALLSYSDYDFSGSEVMVSGTSLTDINVEAVA
;
A
#
# COMPACT_ATOMS: atom_id res chain seq x y z
N TYR A 1 15.43 12.74 -48.31
CA TYR A 1 14.81 13.85 -49.05
C TYR A 1 13.67 14.38 -48.21
N GLY A 2 13.62 15.59 -47.68
CA GLY A 2 14.49 16.76 -47.70
C GLY A 2 13.98 17.71 -46.60
N ILE A 3 14.78 18.69 -46.19
CA ILE A 3 14.42 19.66 -45.14
C ILE A 3 13.61 20.78 -45.81
N ILE A 4 12.40 21.07 -45.32
CA ILE A 4 11.60 22.20 -45.81
C ILE A 4 11.94 23.42 -44.94
N ILE A 5 12.62 24.40 -45.53
CA ILE A 5 12.88 25.69 -44.90
C ILE A 5 11.72 26.63 -45.27
N LYS A 6 10.91 27.03 -44.28
CA LYS A 6 9.90 28.07 -44.48
C LYS A 6 10.48 29.45 -44.13
N ASN A 7 10.23 30.42 -45.02
CA ASN A 7 10.48 31.86 -44.86
C ASN A 7 11.89 32.32 -44.45
N PRO A 8 12.88 32.26 -45.36
CA PRO A 8 14.23 32.80 -45.08
C PRO A 8 14.37 34.33 -45.24
N LYS A 9 13.37 35.06 -45.75
CA LYS A 9 13.53 36.50 -46.10
C LYS A 9 13.06 37.51 -45.05
N SER A 10 12.37 37.10 -43.98
CA SER A 10 11.89 38.03 -42.94
C SER A 10 12.63 37.91 -41.60
N ASN A 11 13.56 36.96 -41.45
CA ASN A 11 14.25 36.69 -40.17
C ASN A 11 15.78 36.79 -40.23
N SER A 12 16.36 37.34 -41.32
CA SER A 12 17.82 37.50 -41.45
C SER A 12 18.46 38.52 -40.49
N ALA A 13 17.67 39.17 -39.63
CA ALA A 13 18.15 40.06 -38.57
C ALA A 13 17.98 39.50 -37.15
N SER A 14 17.52 38.25 -36.99
CA SER A 14 17.17 37.72 -35.67
C SER A 14 17.65 36.28 -35.40
N ASP A 15 18.68 35.80 -36.12
CA ASP A 15 19.43 34.55 -35.83
C ASP A 15 18.57 33.38 -35.28
N GLN A 16 17.43 33.10 -35.91
CA GLN A 16 16.59 31.97 -35.55
C GLN A 16 16.23 31.18 -36.79
N ILE A 17 16.63 29.91 -36.78
CA ILE A 17 16.27 28.90 -37.77
C ILE A 17 15.32 27.93 -37.08
N GLU A 18 14.08 27.87 -37.56
CA GLU A 18 13.07 26.93 -37.06
C GLU A 18 13.20 25.61 -37.83
N LEU A 19 13.71 24.58 -37.16
CA LEU A 19 13.93 23.25 -37.74
C LEU A 19 12.80 22.30 -37.28
N SER A 20 11.81 22.04 -38.14
CA SER A 20 10.76 21.06 -37.84
C SER A 20 11.22 19.64 -38.23
N ILE A 21 11.33 18.74 -37.24
CA ILE A 21 11.52 17.31 -37.46
C ILE A 21 10.15 16.60 -37.37
N PRO A 22 9.73 15.82 -38.38
CA PRO A 22 8.44 15.12 -38.36
C PRO A 22 8.39 14.06 -37.24
N GLN A 23 7.29 14.05 -36.48
CA GLN A 23 7.14 13.35 -35.19
C GLN A 23 6.97 11.82 -35.27
N ASP A 24 7.01 11.19 -36.44
CA ASP A 24 6.60 9.78 -36.60
C ASP A 24 7.66 8.71 -36.27
N GLN A 25 8.85 9.06 -35.77
CA GLN A 25 9.89 8.06 -35.46
C GLN A 25 10.67 8.30 -34.16
N VAL A 26 10.20 9.14 -33.23
CA VAL A 26 10.89 9.32 -31.94
C VAL A 26 10.14 8.56 -30.83
N LYS A 27 10.30 7.22 -30.80
CA LYS A 27 9.94 6.42 -29.63
C LYS A 27 11.00 6.62 -28.54
N ALA A 28 10.95 7.76 -27.85
CA ALA A 28 11.72 7.94 -26.64
C ALA A 28 11.06 7.11 -25.52
N ASN A 29 11.77 6.10 -25.01
CA ASN A 29 11.33 5.37 -23.83
C ASN A 29 11.64 6.26 -22.60
N ILE A 30 10.74 7.19 -22.29
CA ILE A 30 10.89 8.06 -21.12
C ILE A 30 10.39 7.28 -19.91
N VAL A 31 11.31 6.66 -19.17
CA VAL A 31 11.02 6.08 -17.87
C VAL A 31 11.35 7.13 -16.81
N ILE A 32 10.33 7.79 -16.28
CA ILE A 32 10.46 8.63 -15.09
C ILE A 32 10.46 7.67 -13.88
N LYS A 33 11.64 7.21 -13.45
CA LYS A 33 11.79 6.63 -12.11
C LYS A 33 11.87 7.79 -11.11
N GLY A 34 10.72 8.34 -10.75
CA GLY A 34 10.61 9.32 -9.67
C GLY A 34 10.68 8.60 -8.32
N THR A 35 11.77 8.77 -7.58
CA THR A 35 11.89 8.29 -6.19
C THR A 35 11.10 9.17 -5.19
N SER A 36 10.29 10.10 -5.67
CA SER A 36 9.41 10.94 -4.86
C SER A 36 8.31 11.55 -5.73
N SER A 37 7.16 10.88 -5.82
CA SER A 37 5.96 11.47 -6.42
C SER A 37 5.38 12.49 -5.44
N THR A 38 5.48 13.78 -5.72
CA THR A 38 4.69 14.77 -4.98
C THR A 38 3.24 14.69 -5.45
N VAL A 39 2.35 14.18 -4.59
CA VAL A 39 0.90 14.25 -4.79
C VAL A 39 0.44 15.56 -4.17
N ALA A 40 0.17 16.57 -4.99
CA ALA A 40 -0.45 17.81 -4.54
C ALA A 40 -1.98 17.64 -4.63
N GLY A 41 -2.63 17.45 -3.47
CA GLY A 41 -4.07 17.47 -3.33
C GLY A 41 -4.44 18.29 -2.09
N GLY A 42 -4.87 19.54 -2.29
CA GLY A 42 -5.18 20.48 -1.20
C GLY A 42 -3.95 21.04 -0.48
N ASP A 43 -4.14 22.03 0.39
CA ASP A 43 -3.11 22.82 1.10
C ASP A 43 -2.15 22.00 2.01
N VAL A 44 -2.19 20.67 1.96
CA VAL A 44 -1.33 19.77 2.70
C VAL A 44 -0.47 18.99 1.70
N THR A 45 0.84 19.28 1.72
CA THR A 45 1.81 18.51 0.94
C THR A 45 2.16 17.23 1.70
N TYR A 46 1.74 16.07 1.18
CA TYR A 46 2.22 14.78 1.67
C TYR A 46 3.53 14.45 0.94
N VAL A 47 4.63 14.35 1.69
CA VAL A 47 5.87 13.78 1.17
C VAL A 47 5.75 12.26 1.34
N PRO A 48 5.67 11.47 0.26
CA PRO A 48 5.75 10.02 0.41
C PRO A 48 7.16 9.68 0.89
N VAL A 49 7.26 9.37 2.18
CA VAL A 49 8.49 8.83 2.76
C VAL A 49 8.62 7.41 2.25
N GLN A 50 9.79 7.06 1.70
CA GLN A 50 10.14 5.68 1.43
C GLN A 50 10.26 4.97 2.79
N VAL A 51 9.24 4.20 3.15
CA VAL A 51 9.25 3.36 4.34
C VAL A 51 9.89 2.04 3.97
N THR A 52 11.02 1.71 4.59
CA THR A 52 11.61 0.37 4.49
C THR A 52 11.01 -0.49 5.61
N PRO A 53 10.11 -1.44 5.30
CA PRO A 53 9.55 -2.31 6.33
C PRO A 53 10.65 -3.22 6.88
N ALA A 54 10.62 -3.44 8.20
CA ALA A 54 11.47 -4.42 8.87
C ALA A 54 10.58 -5.54 9.42
N THR A 55 10.83 -6.78 8.99
CA THR A 55 10.16 -7.96 9.55
C THR A 55 10.89 -8.39 10.82
N LYS A 56 10.18 -8.39 11.95
CA LYS A 56 10.71 -8.77 13.26
C LYS A 56 9.78 -9.73 13.96
N PHE A 57 10.33 -10.60 14.79
CA PHE A 57 9.54 -11.34 15.77
C PHE A 57 9.01 -10.38 16.84
N ALA A 58 7.89 -10.75 17.45
CA ALA A 58 7.32 -10.03 18.58
C ALA A 58 8.34 -9.80 19.70
N SER A 59 9.19 -10.80 19.97
CA SER A 59 10.25 -10.75 20.99
C SER A 59 11.40 -9.77 20.66
N GLU A 60 11.53 -9.32 19.42
CA GLU A 60 12.57 -8.37 18.99
C GLU A 60 12.08 -6.91 19.01
N VAL A 61 10.80 -6.69 19.34
CA VAL A 61 10.19 -5.37 19.45
C VAL A 61 10.14 -4.99 20.92
N THR A 62 11.05 -4.12 21.35
CA THR A 62 11.15 -3.68 22.75
C THR A 62 10.07 -2.67 23.13
N SER A 63 9.57 -1.90 22.17
CA SER A 63 8.58 -0.85 22.41
C SER A 63 7.64 -0.77 21.21
N ALA A 64 6.50 -1.47 21.30
CA ALA A 64 5.53 -1.54 20.22
C ALA A 64 4.96 -0.15 19.84
N SER A 65 4.75 0.72 20.83
CA SER A 65 4.22 2.08 20.65
C SER A 65 5.14 3.05 19.91
N ALA A 66 6.41 2.71 19.71
CA ALA A 66 7.35 3.56 18.99
C ALA A 66 7.23 3.45 17.45
N TYR A 67 6.41 2.54 16.93
CA TYR A 67 6.35 2.22 15.51
C TYR A 67 4.93 2.07 14.99
N ASN A 68 4.76 2.30 13.68
CA ASN A 68 3.64 1.74 12.95
C ASN A 68 3.87 0.24 12.77
N LEU A 69 2.88 -0.58 13.14
CA LEU A 69 3.04 -2.03 13.20
C LEU A 69 2.02 -2.73 12.31
N ILE A 70 2.45 -3.82 11.67
CA ILE A 70 1.56 -4.81 11.07
C ILE A 70 1.82 -6.12 11.80
N LEU A 71 0.86 -6.52 12.63
CA LEU A 71 0.91 -7.75 13.39
C LEU A 71 0.26 -8.85 12.57
N VAL A 72 1.10 -9.77 12.08
CA VAL A 72 0.63 -10.94 11.33
C VAL A 72 0.52 -12.13 12.26
N GLY A 73 -0.65 -12.76 12.28
CA GLY A 73 -0.99 -13.87 13.16
C GLY A 73 -1.81 -13.43 14.38
N GLY A 74 -2.69 -14.33 14.83
CA GLY A 74 -3.55 -14.10 15.99
C GLY A 74 -2.79 -14.12 17.34
N PRO A 75 -3.50 -13.90 18.45
CA PRO A 75 -2.90 -13.78 19.78
C PRO A 75 -2.18 -15.05 20.25
N CYS A 76 -2.56 -16.22 19.73
CA CYS A 76 -1.85 -17.47 20.00
C CYS A 76 -0.43 -17.52 19.38
N ALA A 77 -0.21 -16.79 18.27
CA ALA A 77 1.04 -16.80 17.51
C ALA A 77 1.89 -15.55 17.75
N ASN A 78 1.27 -14.45 18.16
CA ASN A 78 1.92 -13.17 18.37
C ASN A 78 1.48 -12.53 19.69
N ALA A 79 2.38 -12.54 20.66
CA ALA A 79 2.12 -12.04 22.02
C ALA A 79 1.75 -10.54 22.05
N LEU A 80 2.21 -9.73 21.09
CA LEU A 80 1.90 -8.29 21.05
C LEU A 80 0.44 -8.00 20.72
N VAL A 81 -0.29 -8.97 20.17
CA VAL A 81 -1.71 -8.80 19.83
C VAL A 81 -2.55 -8.65 21.10
N GLU A 82 -2.22 -9.38 22.16
CA GLU A 82 -2.92 -9.27 23.44
C GLU A 82 -2.74 -7.88 24.05
N ASP A 83 -1.51 -7.36 24.03
CA ASP A 83 -1.19 -6.04 24.56
C ASP A 83 -1.87 -4.89 23.79
N LEU A 84 -1.95 -5.00 22.45
CA LEU A 84 -2.43 -3.91 21.58
C LEU A 84 -3.94 -3.98 21.31
N PHE A 85 -4.50 -5.17 21.19
CA PHE A 85 -5.89 -5.36 20.78
C PHE A 85 -6.76 -5.94 21.91
N SER A 86 -6.19 -6.24 23.08
CA SER A 86 -6.90 -6.89 24.19
C SER A 86 -7.57 -8.21 23.79
N MET A 87 -6.96 -8.92 22.84
CA MET A 87 -7.43 -10.21 22.33
C MET A 87 -6.54 -11.31 22.86
N THR A 88 -7.13 -12.31 23.51
CA THR A 88 -6.40 -13.48 24.02
C THR A 88 -6.60 -14.67 23.10
N CYS A 89 -5.69 -15.65 23.18
CA CYS A 89 -5.81 -16.90 22.42
C CYS A 89 -7.11 -17.66 22.76
N GLU A 90 -7.51 -17.67 24.03
CA GLU A 90 -8.73 -18.34 24.49
C GLU A 90 -10.01 -17.58 24.12
N GLY A 91 -9.93 -16.25 24.00
CA GLY A 91 -11.03 -15.36 23.64
C GLY A 91 -11.20 -15.16 22.13
N TRP A 92 -10.59 -16.01 21.30
CA TRP A 92 -10.69 -15.90 19.85
C TRP A 92 -12.12 -16.15 19.38
N ALA A 93 -12.74 -15.14 18.76
CA ALA A 93 -14.16 -15.15 18.42
C ALA A 93 -14.47 -15.70 17.01
N TYR A 94 -13.45 -15.93 16.17
CA TYR A 94 -13.64 -16.31 14.77
C TYR A 94 -13.53 -17.82 14.57
N ALA A 95 -14.30 -18.34 13.61
CA ALA A 95 -14.30 -19.75 13.24
C ALA A 95 -13.22 -20.08 12.21
N GLU A 96 -13.08 -21.37 11.91
CA GLU A 96 -12.24 -21.83 10.80
C GLU A 96 -12.78 -21.28 9.47
N GLY A 97 -11.87 -20.79 8.61
CA GLY A 97 -12.26 -20.07 7.39
C GLY A 97 -12.41 -18.56 7.58
N GLU A 98 -12.36 -18.07 8.82
CA GLU A 98 -12.49 -16.66 9.16
C GLU A 98 -11.17 -16.06 9.68
N ALA A 99 -11.01 -14.79 9.36
CA ALA A 99 -9.91 -13.95 9.79
C ALA A 99 -10.39 -12.52 9.99
N VAL A 100 -9.61 -11.74 10.74
CA VAL A 100 -9.85 -10.33 10.99
C VAL A 100 -8.67 -9.50 10.54
N ILE A 101 -8.97 -8.36 9.95
CA ILE A 101 -8.04 -7.26 9.76
C ILE A 101 -8.57 -6.08 10.56
N LYS A 102 -7.79 -5.63 11.55
CA LYS A 102 -8.22 -4.60 12.49
C LYS A 102 -7.15 -3.54 12.66
N LEU A 103 -7.57 -2.28 12.70
CA LEU A 103 -6.73 -1.13 13.02
C LEU A 103 -6.96 -0.74 14.47
N ALA A 104 -5.86 -0.44 15.16
CA ALA A 104 -5.87 0.12 16.50
C ALA A 104 -4.90 1.30 16.57
N GLU A 105 -5.25 2.26 17.43
CA GLU A 105 -4.33 3.32 17.83
C GLU A 105 -3.18 2.74 18.66
N ASN A 106 -1.97 3.25 18.43
CA ASN A 106 -0.75 2.80 19.08
C ASN A 106 0.08 4.02 19.52
N GLY A 107 -0.52 4.85 20.38
CA GLY A 107 0.00 6.19 20.71
C GLY A 107 -0.14 7.13 19.52
N ASP A 108 0.96 7.75 19.08
CA ASP A 108 1.00 8.58 17.86
C ASP A 108 1.12 7.74 16.57
N ASN A 109 1.18 6.41 16.69
CA ASN A 109 1.29 5.46 15.59
C ASN A 109 0.00 4.64 15.41
N VAL A 110 -0.05 3.85 14.33
CA VAL A 110 -1.14 2.91 14.04
C VAL A 110 -0.61 1.48 14.04
N ALA A 111 -1.38 0.57 14.64
CA ALA A 111 -1.15 -0.87 14.55
C ALA A 111 -2.26 -1.53 13.73
N MET A 112 -1.89 -2.41 12.81
CA MET A 112 -2.82 -3.23 12.04
C MET A 112 -2.63 -4.70 12.41
N LEU A 113 -3.67 -5.35 12.89
CA LEU A 113 -3.75 -6.80 13.07
C LEU A 113 -4.19 -7.45 11.76
N VAL A 114 -3.53 -8.54 11.38
CA VAL A 114 -3.91 -9.45 10.29
C VAL A 114 -3.85 -10.86 10.86
N ALA A 115 -4.99 -11.38 11.29
CA ALA A 115 -5.04 -12.61 12.07
C ALA A 115 -6.19 -13.51 11.63
N GLY A 116 -5.87 -14.74 11.25
CA GLY A 116 -6.85 -15.78 11.00
C GLY A 116 -6.87 -16.84 12.09
N THR A 117 -7.96 -17.61 12.14
CA THR A 117 -8.12 -18.75 13.06
C THR A 117 -7.06 -19.82 12.80
N SER A 118 -6.72 -20.06 11.52
CA SER A 118 -5.61 -20.91 11.10
C SER A 118 -4.51 -20.12 10.36
N GLY A 119 -3.38 -20.80 10.11
CA GLY A 119 -2.33 -20.27 9.25
C GLY A 119 -2.79 -20.04 7.81
N GLU A 120 -3.74 -20.85 7.32
CA GLU A 120 -4.33 -20.63 5.99
C GLU A 120 -5.24 -19.40 5.96
N ASP A 121 -6.04 -19.19 7.01
CA ASP A 121 -6.89 -18.01 7.17
C ASP A 121 -6.06 -16.73 7.26
N THR A 122 -4.96 -16.77 8.01
CA THR A 122 -4.02 -15.64 8.12
C THR A 122 -3.42 -15.30 6.75
N ARG A 123 -3.07 -16.31 5.94
CA ARG A 123 -2.57 -16.10 4.57
C ARG A 123 -3.65 -15.52 3.65
N ARG A 124 -4.90 -15.95 3.83
CA ARG A 124 -6.07 -15.42 3.10
C ARG A 124 -6.28 -13.94 3.40
N ALA A 125 -6.28 -13.57 4.67
CA ALA A 125 -6.37 -12.17 5.11
C ALA A 125 -5.20 -11.33 4.57
N ALA A 126 -3.96 -11.83 4.68
CA ALA A 126 -2.81 -11.13 4.11
C ALA A 126 -2.92 -10.95 2.59
N LYS A 127 -3.46 -11.94 1.86
CA LYS A 127 -3.69 -11.83 0.41
C LYS A 127 -4.78 -10.83 0.07
N ALA A 128 -5.87 -10.79 0.84
CA ALA A 128 -6.93 -9.80 0.69
C ALA A 128 -6.35 -8.38 0.87
N LEU A 129 -5.53 -8.18 1.91
CA LEU A 129 -4.86 -6.92 2.18
C LEU A 129 -3.87 -6.51 1.08
N LEU A 130 -3.12 -7.46 0.50
CA LEU A 130 -2.26 -7.18 -0.66
C LEU A 130 -3.05 -6.72 -1.89
N SER A 131 -4.29 -7.20 -2.02
CA SER A 131 -5.19 -6.88 -3.13
C SER A 131 -6.28 -5.90 -2.67
N TYR A 132 -5.95 -4.98 -1.76
CA TYR A 132 -6.92 -4.08 -1.11
C TYR A 132 -7.78 -3.27 -2.08
N SER A 133 -7.30 -3.03 -3.32
CA SER A 133 -8.06 -2.35 -4.37
C SER A 133 -9.26 -3.13 -4.89
N ASP A 134 -9.27 -4.45 -4.67
CA ASP A 134 -10.26 -5.37 -5.22
C ASP A 134 -11.41 -5.62 -4.23
N TYR A 135 -11.29 -5.12 -2.99
CA TYR A 135 -12.25 -5.32 -1.90
C TYR A 135 -12.61 -3.99 -1.24
N ASP A 136 -13.79 -3.92 -0.63
CA ASP A 136 -14.23 -2.73 0.10
C ASP A 136 -13.78 -2.80 1.56
N PHE A 137 -12.58 -2.29 1.83
CA PHE A 137 -12.09 -2.10 3.19
C PHE A 137 -12.70 -0.80 3.76
N SER A 138 -13.61 -0.94 4.71
CA SER A 138 -14.26 0.19 5.37
C SER A 138 -14.22 0.06 6.90
N GLY A 139 -14.15 1.20 7.58
CA GLY A 139 -14.04 1.26 9.04
C GLY A 139 -12.65 0.89 9.57
N SER A 140 -12.60 0.51 10.85
CA SER A 140 -11.37 0.10 11.55
C SER A 140 -11.26 -1.42 11.71
N GLU A 141 -12.25 -2.19 11.27
CA GLU A 141 -12.30 -3.64 11.44
C GLU A 141 -13.07 -4.28 10.28
N VAL A 142 -12.44 -5.27 9.64
CA VAL A 142 -13.08 -6.09 8.62
C VAL A 142 -12.83 -7.56 8.89
N MET A 143 -13.83 -8.38 8.57
CA MET A 143 -13.73 -9.83 8.58
C MET A 143 -13.43 -10.31 7.17
N VAL A 144 -12.45 -11.19 7.07
CA VAL A 144 -12.09 -11.90 5.84
C VAL A 144 -12.52 -13.35 6.00
N SER A 145 -13.41 -13.81 5.14
CA SER A 145 -13.88 -15.21 5.14
C SER A 145 -13.59 -15.89 3.81
N GLY A 146 -13.55 -17.21 3.82
CA GLY A 146 -13.46 -18.00 2.59
C GLY A 146 -12.94 -19.41 2.79
N THR A 147 -13.06 -20.22 1.74
CA THR A 147 -12.66 -21.64 1.78
C THR A 147 -11.31 -21.90 1.13
N SER A 148 -10.79 -20.96 0.33
CA SER A 148 -9.52 -21.10 -0.39
C SER A 148 -8.79 -19.77 -0.58
N LEU A 149 -7.58 -19.78 -1.14
CA LEU A 149 -6.83 -18.54 -1.42
C LEU A 149 -7.36 -17.78 -2.65
N THR A 150 -8.37 -18.32 -3.34
CA THR A 150 -9.02 -17.69 -4.50
C THR A 150 -10.49 -17.37 -4.24
N ASP A 151 -11.03 -17.89 -3.15
CA ASP A 151 -12.37 -17.64 -2.65
C ASP A 151 -12.23 -16.81 -1.38
N ILE A 152 -12.27 -15.48 -1.54
CA ILE A 152 -12.04 -14.51 -0.48
C ILE A 152 -13.20 -13.53 -0.50
N ASN A 153 -13.85 -13.39 0.64
CA ASN A 153 -14.86 -12.38 0.90
C ASN A 153 -14.37 -11.44 2.00
N VAL A 154 -14.65 -10.15 1.87
CA VAL A 154 -14.26 -9.12 2.85
C VAL A 154 -15.49 -8.31 3.19
N GLU A 155 -15.82 -8.27 4.47
CA GLU A 155 -17.00 -7.56 4.99
C GLU A 155 -16.62 -6.72 6.21
N ALA A 156 -17.23 -5.55 6.35
CA ALA A 156 -17.05 -4.71 7.53
C ALA A 156 -17.71 -5.37 8.75
N VAL A 157 -17.03 -5.34 9.89
CA VAL A 157 -17.61 -5.78 11.17
C VAL A 157 -18.37 -4.60 11.78
N ALA A 158 -19.67 -4.79 12.03
CA ALA A 158 -20.56 -3.77 12.56
C ALA A 158 -20.45 -3.58 14.08
#